data_AF-A0A935Z4N7-F1
#
_entry.id   AF-A0A935Z4N7-F1
#
_cell.length_a   1.000
_cell.length_b   1.000
_cell.length_c   1.000
_cell.angle_alpha   90.00
_cell.angle_beta   90.00
_cell.angle_gamma   90.00
#
_symmetry.space_group_name_H-M   'P 1'
#
loop_
_entity.id
_entity.type
_entity.pdbx_description
1 polymer ?
#
loop_
_entity_poly.entity_id
_entity_poly.type
_entity_poly.pdbx_seq_one_letter_code
_entity_poly.pdbx_strand_id
1 'polypeptide(L)'
;MVLVRSLVPVALLGFGFALATGACSGSFAGMGEGDGGGAACTPRACADDACGTIDDGCGRALDCGGCQGTTQCVDNQCKCTPRSCASAGATCGQLTDGCTGNVLFCGTCEGDGGAPMDAGSDAGDGGLGAARLYCGADNRCAPVPCTPKTKDELCKVVDKNVRPCGMIADGCGGVVDCAATNCTGTGQTCGGGGVEGRCGCKPKTTGTACTLGTCGNVANGCGGTVYCGSCR
;
A
#
# COMPACT_ATOMS: atom_id res chain seq x y z
N MET A 1 53.20 -24.51 2.76
CA MET A 1 53.65 -25.36 1.65
C MET A 1 52.69 -25.11 0.49
N VAL A 2 52.97 -24.07 -0.30
CA VAL A 2 53.40 -24.13 -1.73
C VAL A 2 52.18 -24.39 -2.62
N LEU A 3 51.57 -23.30 -3.14
CA LEU A 3 51.57 -22.86 -4.55
C LEU A 3 50.59 -23.70 -5.41
N VAL A 4 49.77 -23.14 -6.31
CA VAL A 4 50.20 -22.42 -7.52
C VAL A 4 49.10 -21.43 -7.96
N ARG A 5 49.51 -20.16 -8.11
CA ARG A 5 48.89 -19.13 -8.94
C ARG A 5 48.96 -19.58 -10.41
N SER A 6 47.83 -19.69 -11.10
CA SER A 6 47.83 -19.77 -12.57
C SER A 6 47.78 -18.36 -13.16
N LEU A 7 48.96 -17.90 -13.57
CA LEU A 7 49.17 -16.93 -14.63
C LEU A 7 49.07 -17.66 -15.97
N VAL A 8 48.31 -17.12 -16.93
CA VAL A 8 48.56 -17.34 -18.36
C VAL A 8 48.52 -15.99 -19.09
N PRO A 9 49.55 -15.65 -19.89
CA PRO A 9 49.71 -14.38 -20.58
C PRO A 9 49.29 -14.41 -22.07
N VAL A 10 48.99 -13.21 -22.60
CA VAL A 10 49.28 -12.66 -23.94
C VAL A 10 48.71 -13.34 -25.21
N ALA A 11 47.88 -12.59 -25.96
CA ALA A 11 48.09 -12.20 -27.37
C ALA A 11 46.84 -11.44 -27.87
N LEU A 12 46.89 -10.11 -28.05
CA LEU A 12 47.05 -9.42 -29.35
C LEU A 12 46.27 -10.06 -30.50
N LEU A 13 45.20 -9.40 -30.96
CA LEU A 13 44.82 -9.23 -32.37
C LEU A 13 43.84 -8.04 -32.47
N GLY A 14 44.21 -7.03 -33.26
CA GLY A 14 43.43 -5.81 -33.52
C GLY A 14 42.44 -5.94 -34.68
N PHE A 15 42.12 -4.77 -35.27
CA PHE A 15 41.04 -4.41 -36.21
C PHE A 15 39.74 -3.98 -35.48
N GLY A 16 39.21 -2.77 -35.63
CA GLY A 16 39.41 -1.70 -36.60
C GLY A 16 38.03 -1.20 -37.08
N PHE A 17 37.88 0.13 -37.22
CA PHE A 17 36.70 0.88 -37.72
C PHE A 17 35.49 0.98 -36.77
N ALA A 18 34.82 2.13 -36.57
CA ALA A 18 34.72 3.33 -37.40
C ALA A 18 34.62 4.61 -36.54
N LEU A 19 35.37 5.64 -36.94
CA LEU A 19 35.11 7.03 -36.60
C LEU A 19 33.83 7.49 -37.33
N ALA A 20 32.81 7.89 -36.59
CA ALA A 20 31.78 8.76 -37.12
C ALA A 20 32.22 10.22 -36.85
N THR A 21 32.94 10.79 -37.81
CA THR A 21 33.12 12.25 -37.90
C THR A 21 31.80 12.87 -38.31
N GLY A 22 31.10 13.45 -37.34
CA GLY A 22 29.89 14.24 -37.55
C GLY A 22 30.02 15.62 -36.89
N ALA A 23 31.12 16.32 -37.16
CA ALA A 23 31.22 17.74 -36.86
C ALA A 23 30.32 18.49 -37.83
N CYS A 24 29.11 18.85 -37.40
CA CYS A 24 28.33 19.89 -38.05
C CYS A 24 28.95 21.25 -37.70
N SER A 25 30.01 21.61 -38.41
CA SER A 25 30.48 22.98 -38.55
C SER A 25 29.46 23.75 -39.42
N GLY A 26 28.29 24.02 -38.84
CA GLY A 26 27.31 24.94 -39.38
C GLY A 26 27.66 26.35 -38.96
N SER A 27 28.55 26.99 -39.71
CA SER A 27 28.64 28.45 -39.76
C SER A 27 27.31 28.99 -40.25
N PHE A 28 26.49 29.52 -39.35
CA PHE A 28 25.56 30.58 -39.70
C PHE A 28 26.06 31.85 -39.04
N ALA A 29 26.79 32.64 -39.84
CA ALA A 29 27.00 34.04 -39.57
C ALA A 29 25.61 34.71 -39.55
N GLY A 30 25.08 34.90 -38.34
CA GLY A 30 24.04 35.88 -38.08
C GLY A 30 24.69 37.25 -38.06
N MET A 31 24.62 37.94 -39.18
CA MET A 31 24.86 39.37 -39.35
C MET A 31 23.89 40.14 -38.45
N GLY A 32 24.36 40.48 -37.25
CA GLY A 32 23.84 41.58 -36.46
C GLY A 32 24.79 42.76 -36.61
N GLU A 33 24.49 43.65 -37.54
CA GLU A 33 25.09 44.98 -37.63
C GLU A 33 24.85 45.72 -36.30
N GLY A 34 25.87 45.67 -35.43
CA GLY A 34 25.99 46.45 -34.22
C GLY A 34 27.23 47.33 -34.31
N ASP A 35 27.02 48.54 -34.82
CA ASP A 35 28.00 49.62 -34.93
C ASP A 35 28.59 50.01 -33.55
N GLY A 36 29.93 49.97 -33.47
CA GLY A 36 30.70 50.98 -32.74
C GLY A 36 31.01 50.75 -31.26
N GLY A 37 32.25 50.37 -30.97
CA GLY A 37 32.91 50.69 -29.70
C GLY A 37 33.87 49.62 -29.21
N GLY A 38 35.13 49.69 -29.65
CA GLY A 38 36.24 48.84 -29.18
C GLY A 38 36.63 49.11 -27.72
N ALA A 39 35.75 48.77 -26.79
CA ALA A 39 36.14 48.30 -25.47
C ALA A 39 36.12 46.78 -25.52
N ALA A 40 37.13 46.11 -24.95
CA ALA A 40 37.13 44.66 -24.85
C ALA A 40 35.80 44.21 -24.21
N CYS A 41 34.96 43.49 -24.97
CA CYS A 41 33.72 42.98 -24.43
C CYS A 41 34.06 41.99 -23.32
N THR A 42 33.70 42.34 -22.09
CA THR A 42 33.96 41.49 -20.93
C THR A 42 32.72 40.63 -20.72
N PRO A 43 32.80 39.31 -20.99
CA PRO A 43 31.63 38.45 -20.94
C PRO A 43 31.13 38.33 -19.51
N ARG A 44 29.80 38.30 -19.36
CA ARG A 44 29.17 38.08 -18.06
C ARG A 44 29.30 36.61 -17.65
N ALA A 45 29.56 36.37 -16.36
CA ALA A 45 29.48 35.04 -15.76
C ALA A 45 28.06 34.75 -15.25
N CYS A 46 27.74 33.47 -15.04
CA CYS A 46 26.48 33.07 -14.42
C CYS A 46 26.32 33.74 -13.06
N ALA A 47 25.13 34.29 -12.79
CA ALA A 47 24.74 34.63 -11.43
C ALA A 47 24.50 33.34 -10.63
N ASP A 48 24.57 33.41 -9.30
CA ASP A 48 24.42 32.24 -8.43
C ASP A 48 23.04 31.55 -8.57
N ASP A 49 22.01 32.31 -8.96
CA ASP A 49 20.65 31.84 -9.23
C ASP A 49 20.34 31.68 -10.72
N ALA A 50 21.32 31.88 -11.61
CA ALA A 50 21.13 31.71 -13.05
C ALA A 50 21.10 30.23 -13.45
N CYS A 51 20.31 29.90 -14.46
CA CYS A 51 20.18 28.55 -15.00
C CYS A 51 19.86 28.59 -16.49
N GLY A 52 20.03 27.45 -17.17
CA GLY A 52 19.80 27.32 -18.60
C GLY A 52 20.84 28.09 -19.42
N THR A 53 20.46 28.45 -20.65
CA THR A 53 21.36 29.13 -21.59
C THR A 53 21.04 30.62 -21.65
N ILE A 54 22.00 31.46 -21.25
CA ILE A 54 21.90 32.92 -21.25
C ILE A 54 22.92 33.56 -22.20
N ASP A 55 22.68 34.78 -22.67
CA ASP A 55 23.66 35.54 -23.45
C ASP A 55 24.70 36.20 -22.52
N ASP A 56 25.98 36.12 -22.87
CA ASP A 56 27.08 36.69 -22.10
C ASP A 56 27.23 38.22 -22.27
N GLY A 57 26.35 38.85 -23.06
CA GLY A 57 26.39 40.27 -23.44
C GLY A 57 27.35 40.56 -24.61
N CYS A 58 28.08 39.55 -25.09
CA CYS A 58 29.05 39.63 -26.17
C CYS A 58 28.65 38.76 -27.38
N GLY A 59 27.40 38.29 -27.41
CA GLY A 59 26.84 37.47 -28.49
C GLY A 59 27.20 35.98 -28.39
N ARG A 60 27.65 35.50 -27.22
CA ARG A 60 27.86 34.07 -26.97
C ARG A 60 26.87 33.55 -25.94
N ALA A 61 26.45 32.31 -26.14
CA ALA A 61 25.63 31.57 -25.20
C ALA A 61 26.48 30.97 -24.06
N LEU A 62 26.05 31.21 -22.82
CA LEU A 62 26.60 30.65 -21.58
C LEU A 62 25.62 29.64 -21.01
N ASP A 63 26.07 28.41 -20.73
CA ASP A 63 25.28 27.37 -20.07
C ASP A 63 25.51 27.43 -18.55
N CYS A 64 24.53 27.96 -17.83
CA CYS A 64 24.52 28.07 -16.38
C CYS A 64 24.01 26.80 -15.68
N GLY A 65 23.78 25.73 -16.43
CA GLY A 65 23.36 24.45 -15.88
C GLY A 65 21.95 24.48 -15.29
N GLY A 66 21.68 23.49 -14.43
CA GLY A 66 20.38 23.26 -13.83
C GLY A 66 20.28 23.72 -12.38
N CYS A 67 19.06 24.07 -11.98
CA CYS A 67 18.72 24.40 -10.61
C CYS A 67 18.77 23.16 -9.69
N GLN A 68 19.14 23.39 -8.43
CA GLN A 68 19.23 22.33 -7.41
C GLN A 68 17.96 22.27 -6.54
N GLY A 69 17.62 21.09 -6.02
CA GLY A 69 16.51 20.91 -5.10
C GLY A 69 15.12 21.06 -5.76
N THR A 70 14.24 21.85 -5.15
CA THR A 70 12.83 22.07 -5.59
C THR A 70 12.66 23.27 -6.53
N THR A 71 13.76 23.88 -6.97
CA THR A 71 13.73 25.06 -7.83
C THR A 71 13.71 24.66 -9.31
N GLN A 72 12.93 25.40 -10.11
CA GLN A 72 12.85 25.22 -11.55
C GLN A 72 13.45 26.42 -12.26
N CYS A 73 14.03 26.16 -13.43
CA CYS A 73 14.56 27.22 -14.26
C CYS A 73 13.42 27.93 -14.98
N VAL A 74 13.06 29.13 -14.51
CA VAL A 74 12.00 29.96 -15.07
C VAL A 74 12.59 31.33 -15.35
N ASP A 75 12.56 31.76 -16.61
CA ASP A 75 13.20 32.99 -17.10
C ASP A 75 14.71 33.03 -16.82
N ASN A 76 15.40 31.91 -16.99
CA ASN A 76 16.83 31.74 -16.70
C ASN A 76 17.23 32.05 -15.25
N GLN A 77 16.26 31.96 -14.32
CA GLN A 77 16.48 32.08 -12.89
C GLN A 77 15.90 30.85 -12.17
N CYS A 78 16.61 30.37 -11.15
CA CYS A 78 16.15 29.30 -10.30
C CYS A 78 15.08 29.82 -9.35
N LYS A 79 13.81 29.66 -9.75
CA LYS A 79 12.65 30.04 -8.96
C LYS A 79 12.04 28.80 -8.30
N CYS A 80 11.68 28.93 -7.02
CA CYS A 80 10.96 27.85 -6.35
C CYS A 80 9.54 27.76 -6.91
N THR A 81 9.17 26.59 -7.44
CA THR A 81 7.81 26.33 -7.93
C THR A 81 7.09 25.46 -6.92
N PRO A 82 6.04 25.96 -6.25
CA PRO A 82 5.28 25.20 -5.25
C PRO A 82 4.77 23.88 -5.81
N ARG A 83 4.98 22.78 -5.07
CA ARG A 83 4.41 21.47 -5.43
C ARG A 83 2.90 21.49 -5.25
N SER A 84 2.19 20.79 -6.14
CA SER A 84 0.77 20.43 -5.99
C SER A 84 0.61 18.96 -5.58
N CYS A 85 -0.56 18.60 -5.02
CA CYS A 85 -0.89 17.19 -4.72
C CYS A 85 -0.70 16.26 -5.92
N ALA A 86 -1.15 16.69 -7.10
CA ALA A 86 -1.00 15.94 -8.35
C ALA A 86 0.47 15.74 -8.72
N SER A 87 1.29 16.81 -8.66
CA SER A 87 2.72 16.71 -8.96
C SER A 87 3.50 15.88 -7.93
N ALA A 88 2.98 15.77 -6.70
CA ALA A 88 3.53 14.92 -5.67
C ALA A 88 3.07 13.45 -5.78
N GLY A 89 2.10 13.14 -6.64
CA GLY A 89 1.47 11.82 -6.71
C GLY A 89 0.72 11.45 -5.43
N ALA A 90 0.30 12.45 -4.65
CA ALA A 90 -0.40 12.30 -3.39
C ALA A 90 -1.92 12.29 -3.60
N THR A 91 -2.60 11.30 -3.02
CA THR A 91 -4.06 11.13 -3.07
C THR A 91 -4.71 11.27 -1.70
N CYS A 92 -3.91 11.41 -0.64
CA CYS A 92 -4.40 11.67 0.72
C CYS A 92 -3.39 12.45 1.55
N GLY A 93 -3.86 13.05 2.65
CA GLY A 93 -3.01 13.58 3.71
C GLY A 93 -2.50 14.99 3.47
N GLN A 94 -1.52 15.41 4.28
CA GLN A 94 -0.95 16.76 4.26
C GLN A 94 0.49 16.76 3.74
N LEU A 95 0.81 17.71 2.88
CA LEU A 95 2.16 17.93 2.35
C LEU A 95 2.50 19.42 2.45
N THR A 96 3.78 19.77 2.44
CA THR A 96 4.20 21.16 2.26
C THR A 96 4.52 21.44 0.80
N ASP A 97 4.32 22.68 0.37
CA ASP A 97 4.58 23.12 -1.00
C ASP A 97 6.08 23.19 -1.35
N GLY A 98 6.94 23.10 -0.32
CA GLY A 98 8.39 23.09 -0.44
C GLY A 98 9.02 24.45 -0.79
N CYS A 99 8.23 25.53 -0.82
CA CYS A 99 8.69 26.85 -1.26
C CYS A 99 8.28 27.97 -0.29
N THR A 100 6.99 28.06 0.01
CA THR A 100 6.45 29.13 0.86
C THR A 100 6.13 28.64 2.27
N GLY A 101 6.16 27.32 2.49
CA GLY A 101 5.73 26.70 3.74
C GLY A 101 4.22 26.45 3.79
N ASN A 102 3.51 26.71 2.69
CA ASN A 102 2.09 26.42 2.58
C ASN A 102 1.83 24.91 2.70
N VAL A 103 0.80 24.56 3.46
CA VAL A 103 0.33 23.18 3.62
C VAL A 103 -0.74 22.87 2.57
N LEU A 104 -0.53 21.79 1.82
CA LEU A 104 -1.47 21.20 0.89
C LEU A 104 -2.26 20.08 1.56
N PHE A 105 -3.57 20.08 1.36
CA PHE A 105 -4.48 19.03 1.81
C PHE A 105 -4.89 18.17 0.62
N CYS A 106 -4.25 17.01 0.47
CA CYS A 106 -4.38 16.16 -0.70
C CYS A 106 -5.50 15.12 -0.56
N GLY A 107 -6.67 15.52 -0.07
CA GLY A 107 -7.82 14.64 0.09
C GLY A 107 -7.71 13.64 1.26
N THR A 108 -8.71 12.76 1.35
CA THR A 108 -8.84 11.71 2.36
C THR A 108 -9.07 10.36 1.69
N CYS A 109 -8.68 9.28 2.37
CA CYS A 109 -8.98 7.94 1.89
C CYS A 109 -10.42 7.55 2.24
N GLU A 110 -11.32 7.65 1.27
CA GLU A 110 -12.67 7.11 1.41
C GLU A 110 -12.63 5.61 1.09
N GLY A 111 -12.73 4.77 2.12
CA GLY A 111 -13.21 3.40 1.94
C GLY A 111 -14.73 3.43 1.81
N ASP A 112 -15.31 2.59 0.95
CA ASP A 112 -16.76 2.53 0.70
C ASP A 112 -17.58 2.47 2.01
N GLY A 113 -18.06 3.62 2.49
CA GLY A 113 -18.79 3.72 3.76
C GLY A 113 -18.40 4.96 4.56
N GLY A 114 -18.85 6.13 4.09
CA GLY A 114 -18.57 7.44 4.67
C GLY A 114 -18.81 7.54 6.17
N ALA A 115 -17.71 7.66 6.92
CA ALA A 115 -17.65 8.44 8.14
C ALA A 115 -16.26 9.11 8.19
N PRO A 116 -16.15 10.41 8.53
CA PRO A 116 -14.87 11.03 8.79
C PRO A 116 -14.32 10.40 10.07
N MET A 117 -13.27 9.61 9.98
CA MET A 117 -12.58 9.08 11.15
C MET A 117 -11.19 9.68 11.23
N ASP A 118 -10.89 10.17 12.43
CA ASP A 118 -9.59 10.65 12.85
C ASP A 118 -8.49 9.71 12.38
N ALA A 119 -7.39 10.29 11.89
CA ALA A 119 -6.16 9.59 11.56
C ALA A 119 -5.40 9.12 12.84
N GLY A 120 -6.14 8.59 13.82
CA GLY A 120 -5.67 8.15 15.13
C GLY A 120 -5.73 6.63 15.32
N SER A 121 -5.29 6.19 16.50
CA SER A 121 -4.99 4.81 16.92
C SER A 121 -6.16 3.82 16.95
N ASP A 122 -7.39 4.26 16.64
CA ASP A 122 -8.63 3.51 16.84
C ASP A 122 -9.22 3.01 15.51
N ALA A 123 -8.36 2.80 14.51
CA ALA A 123 -8.76 2.32 13.19
C ALA A 123 -9.24 0.85 13.17
N GLY A 124 -9.24 0.14 14.31
CA GLY A 124 -9.46 -1.31 14.42
C GLY A 124 -10.80 -1.75 15.02
N ASP A 125 -11.59 -0.84 15.57
CA ASP A 125 -12.77 -1.17 16.39
C ASP A 125 -14.10 -1.02 15.65
N GLY A 126 -14.06 -0.54 14.39
CA GLY A 126 -15.23 -0.44 13.55
C GLY A 126 -15.42 -1.65 12.63
N GLY A 127 -16.42 -2.49 12.94
CA GLY A 127 -17.35 -3.06 11.97
C GLY A 127 -16.82 -3.90 10.80
N LEU A 128 -17.27 -5.16 10.78
CA LEU A 128 -17.18 -6.14 9.69
C LEU A 128 -17.45 -5.53 8.29
N GLY A 129 -16.44 -5.55 7.41
CA GLY A 129 -16.68 -5.65 5.96
C GLY A 129 -16.35 -4.44 5.06
N ALA A 130 -15.91 -3.29 5.59
CA ALA A 130 -15.41 -2.20 4.74
C ALA A 130 -13.87 -2.19 4.77
N ALA A 131 -13.24 -2.21 3.60
CA ALA A 131 -11.81 -2.00 3.46
C ALA A 131 -11.48 -0.57 3.90
N ARG A 132 -11.24 -0.38 5.20
CA ARG A 132 -10.77 0.88 5.76
C ARG A 132 -9.42 1.19 5.11
N LEU A 133 -9.34 2.29 4.36
CA LEU A 133 -8.11 2.77 3.75
C LEU A 133 -7.49 3.82 4.68
N TYR A 134 -6.20 3.68 5.01
CA TYR A 134 -5.43 4.69 5.71
C TYR A 134 -4.55 5.46 4.73
N CYS A 135 -4.20 6.69 5.10
CA CYS A 135 -3.23 7.45 4.34
C CYS A 135 -1.82 6.99 4.72
N GLY A 136 -1.12 6.37 3.77
CA GLY A 136 0.24 5.91 3.90
C GLY A 136 1.26 7.04 4.06
N ALA A 137 2.47 6.69 4.51
CA ALA A 137 3.60 7.63 4.58
C ALA A 137 4.04 8.15 3.20
N ASP A 138 3.64 7.47 2.12
CA ASP A 138 3.81 7.88 0.74
C ASP A 138 2.66 8.76 0.21
N ASN A 139 1.76 9.21 1.09
CA ASN A 139 0.57 10.01 0.77
C ASN A 139 -0.37 9.33 -0.23
N ARG A 140 -0.37 7.99 -0.24
CA ARG A 140 -1.31 7.18 -1.02
C ARG A 140 -2.20 6.38 -0.09
N CYS A 141 -3.40 6.09 -0.56
CA CYS A 141 -4.34 5.26 0.18
C CYS A 141 -3.91 3.80 0.11
N ALA A 142 -3.75 3.19 1.28
CA ALA A 142 -3.47 1.77 1.42
C ALA A 142 -4.48 1.16 2.39
N PRO A 143 -4.79 -0.14 2.30
CA PRO A 143 -5.58 -0.82 3.32
C PRO A 143 -4.93 -0.68 4.69
N VAL A 144 -5.72 -0.41 5.74
CA VAL A 144 -5.22 -0.36 7.12
C VAL A 144 -4.41 -1.62 7.39
N PRO A 145 -3.15 -1.51 7.90
CA PRO A 145 -2.36 -2.68 8.23
C PRO A 145 -3.11 -3.47 9.29
N CYS A 146 -3.54 -4.66 8.92
CA CYS A 146 -4.32 -5.55 9.76
C CYS A 146 -3.56 -6.86 9.90
N THR A 147 -3.30 -7.25 11.15
CA THR A 147 -2.70 -8.56 11.46
C THR A 147 -3.85 -9.53 11.75
N PRO A 148 -4.16 -10.47 10.84
CA PRO A 148 -5.26 -11.41 11.05
C PRO A 148 -4.97 -12.31 12.25
N LYS A 149 -5.99 -12.55 13.07
CA LYS A 149 -5.86 -13.52 14.16
C LYS A 149 -5.60 -14.91 13.58
N THR A 150 -4.62 -15.58 14.15
CA THR A 150 -4.26 -16.93 13.71
C THR A 150 -5.32 -17.96 14.13
N LYS A 151 -5.29 -19.12 13.48
CA LYS A 151 -6.13 -20.27 13.88
C LYS A 151 -5.96 -20.64 15.35
N ASP A 152 -4.75 -20.57 15.87
CA ASP A 152 -4.47 -20.91 17.26
C ASP A 152 -5.01 -19.87 18.24
N GLU A 153 -5.08 -18.60 17.84
CA GLU A 153 -5.68 -17.56 18.67
C GLU A 153 -7.21 -17.60 18.63
N LEU A 154 -7.78 -17.90 17.45
CA LEU A 154 -9.21 -17.81 17.21
C LEU A 154 -9.96 -19.10 17.56
N CYS A 155 -9.36 -20.26 17.29
CA CYS A 155 -9.99 -21.56 17.47
C CYS A 155 -9.68 -22.22 18.82
N LYS A 156 -8.88 -21.56 19.67
CA LYS A 156 -8.55 -22.06 21.00
C LYS A 156 -9.79 -22.08 21.88
N VAL A 157 -9.98 -23.21 22.56
CA VAL A 157 -11.02 -23.37 23.57
C VAL A 157 -10.59 -22.59 24.81
N VAL A 158 -11.15 -21.39 24.96
CA VAL A 158 -10.87 -20.50 26.11
C VAL A 158 -11.69 -20.86 27.34
N ASP A 159 -12.83 -21.54 27.16
CA ASP A 159 -13.68 -22.05 28.24
C ASP A 159 -14.48 -23.28 27.75
N LYS A 160 -14.90 -24.15 28.67
CA LYS A 160 -15.72 -25.33 28.37
C LYS A 160 -17.07 -25.01 27.71
N ASN A 161 -17.60 -23.81 27.91
CA ASN A 161 -18.86 -23.33 27.32
C ASN A 161 -18.62 -22.50 26.05
N VAL A 162 -17.38 -22.13 25.75
CA VAL A 162 -16.99 -21.26 24.62
C VAL A 162 -16.02 -22.03 23.74
N ARG A 163 -16.57 -22.88 22.87
CA ARG A 163 -15.79 -23.62 21.89
C ARG A 163 -16.07 -23.11 20.47
N PRO A 164 -15.16 -22.34 19.88
CA PRO A 164 -15.29 -21.85 18.51
C PRO A 164 -15.24 -22.99 17.49
N CYS A 165 -16.03 -22.90 16.43
CA CYS A 165 -16.11 -23.91 15.37
C CYS A 165 -16.53 -23.29 14.04
N GLY A 166 -16.30 -24.01 12.94
CA GLY A 166 -16.67 -23.54 11.61
C GLY A 166 -15.87 -22.32 11.14
N MET A 167 -16.42 -21.54 10.22
CA MET A 167 -15.76 -20.35 9.68
C MET A 167 -15.94 -19.17 10.64
N ILE A 168 -14.85 -18.58 11.10
CA ILE A 168 -14.85 -17.46 12.04
C ILE A 168 -14.04 -16.32 11.43
N ALA A 169 -14.55 -15.09 11.51
CA ALA A 169 -13.85 -13.91 11.00
C ALA A 169 -12.52 -13.68 11.76
N ASP A 170 -11.45 -13.44 11.02
CA ASP A 170 -10.11 -13.18 11.58
C ASP A 170 -9.92 -11.74 12.09
N GLY A 171 -10.92 -10.87 11.87
CA GLY A 171 -10.90 -9.46 12.21
C GLY A 171 -10.33 -8.54 11.11
N CYS A 172 -9.83 -9.11 10.02
CA CYS A 172 -9.21 -8.41 8.89
C CYS A 172 -9.93 -8.65 7.56
N GLY A 173 -11.20 -9.06 7.61
CA GLY A 173 -12.02 -9.39 6.44
C GLY A 173 -11.78 -10.80 5.88
N GLY A 174 -10.85 -11.56 6.47
CA GLY A 174 -10.67 -12.98 6.20
C GLY A 174 -11.50 -13.85 7.14
N VAL A 175 -11.53 -15.15 6.82
CA VAL A 175 -12.15 -16.18 7.66
C VAL A 175 -11.18 -17.31 7.93
N VAL A 176 -11.24 -17.85 9.14
CA VAL A 176 -10.46 -19.00 9.59
C VAL A 176 -11.41 -20.15 9.88
N ASP A 177 -11.12 -21.32 9.31
CA ASP A 177 -11.87 -22.54 9.57
C ASP A 177 -11.39 -23.20 10.87
N CYS A 178 -12.19 -23.10 11.93
CA CYS A 178 -12.00 -23.80 13.19
C CYS A 178 -12.48 -25.26 13.17
N ALA A 179 -12.94 -25.75 12.01
CA ALA A 179 -13.53 -27.06 11.76
C ALA A 179 -14.84 -27.32 12.52
N ALA A 180 -15.82 -27.92 11.83
CA ALA A 180 -17.07 -28.35 12.47
C ALA A 180 -16.86 -29.49 13.49
N THR A 181 -15.81 -30.30 13.29
CA THR A 181 -15.41 -31.42 14.18
C THR A 181 -14.78 -30.96 15.49
N ASN A 182 -14.52 -29.66 15.67
CA ASN A 182 -14.01 -29.10 16.94
C ASN A 182 -15.04 -29.24 18.07
N CYS A 183 -16.31 -29.51 17.74
CA CYS A 183 -17.34 -29.79 18.71
C CYS A 183 -17.27 -31.22 19.24
N THR A 184 -16.68 -31.38 20.44
CA THR A 184 -16.61 -32.65 21.16
C THR A 184 -17.78 -32.77 22.16
N GLY A 185 -18.69 -33.71 21.91
CA GLY A 185 -19.81 -34.01 22.81
C GLY A 185 -21.02 -34.59 22.08
N THR A 186 -21.80 -35.42 22.75
CA THR A 186 -23.02 -36.00 22.20
C THR A 186 -24.03 -34.91 21.82
N GLY A 187 -24.49 -34.91 20.57
CA GLY A 187 -25.44 -33.92 20.04
C GLY A 187 -24.87 -32.52 19.80
N GLN A 188 -23.57 -32.31 20.04
CA GLN A 188 -22.90 -31.04 19.78
C GLN A 188 -22.67 -30.88 18.28
N THR A 189 -23.09 -29.74 17.75
CA THR A 189 -22.83 -29.34 16.35
C THR A 189 -22.43 -27.88 16.33
N CYS A 190 -21.71 -27.47 15.29
CA CYS A 190 -21.36 -26.06 15.14
C CYS A 190 -22.62 -25.24 14.85
N GLY A 191 -22.91 -24.23 15.69
CA GLY A 191 -24.18 -23.50 15.62
C GLY A 191 -25.37 -24.21 16.28
N GLY A 192 -25.19 -25.42 16.83
CA GLY A 192 -26.30 -26.26 17.31
C GLY A 192 -27.09 -25.67 18.48
N GLY A 193 -26.46 -24.80 19.27
CA GLY A 193 -27.09 -24.08 20.39
C GLY A 193 -27.76 -22.76 20.00
N GLY A 194 -27.88 -22.46 18.70
CA GLY A 194 -28.48 -21.22 18.20
C GLY A 194 -27.52 -20.03 18.08
N VAL A 195 -26.23 -20.22 18.39
CA VAL A 195 -25.18 -19.20 18.23
C VAL A 195 -24.20 -19.66 17.17
N GLU A 196 -24.11 -18.92 16.06
CA GLU A 196 -23.17 -19.19 14.96
C GLU A 196 -21.72 -19.18 15.45
N GLY A 197 -20.86 -20.01 14.83
CA GLY A 197 -19.44 -20.08 15.15
C GLY A 197 -19.12 -20.68 16.52
N ARG A 198 -20.13 -21.14 17.28
CA ARG A 198 -19.95 -21.76 18.59
C ARG A 198 -20.58 -23.15 18.64
N CYS A 199 -19.87 -24.09 19.26
CA CYS A 199 -20.42 -25.40 19.55
C CYS A 199 -21.61 -25.29 20.50
N GLY A 200 -22.72 -25.91 20.11
CA GLY A 200 -23.88 -26.08 20.99
C GLY A 200 -24.64 -27.36 20.65
N CYS A 201 -25.46 -27.80 21.60
CA CYS A 201 -26.24 -29.02 21.41
C CYS A 201 -27.47 -28.73 20.55
N LYS A 202 -27.61 -29.43 19.43
CA LYS A 202 -28.81 -29.36 18.60
C LYS A 202 -29.79 -30.45 19.04
N PRO A 203 -30.95 -30.12 19.66
CA PRO A 203 -31.91 -31.13 20.10
C PRO A 203 -32.38 -32.00 18.95
N LYS A 204 -32.56 -33.30 19.20
CA LYS A 204 -33.23 -34.18 18.24
C LYS A 204 -34.65 -33.69 18.00
N THR A 205 -35.06 -33.66 16.73
CA THR A 205 -36.46 -33.40 16.37
C THR A 205 -37.31 -34.64 16.68
N THR A 206 -38.63 -34.48 16.75
CA THR A 206 -39.59 -35.59 16.95
C THR A 206 -39.38 -36.73 15.96
N GLY A 207 -39.16 -36.44 14.68
CA GLY A 207 -38.93 -37.48 13.67
C GLY A 207 -37.66 -38.31 13.90
N THR A 208 -36.64 -37.74 14.56
CA THR A 208 -35.38 -38.44 14.86
C THR A 208 -35.37 -39.06 16.26
N ALA A 209 -36.07 -38.46 17.22
CA ALA A 209 -36.16 -38.95 18.59
C ALA A 209 -37.18 -40.09 18.73
N CYS A 210 -38.27 -40.05 17.97
CA CYS A 210 -39.36 -41.01 18.03
C CYS A 210 -39.22 -42.06 16.93
N THR A 211 -38.38 -43.06 17.16
CA THR A 211 -38.30 -44.24 16.28
C THR A 211 -39.46 -45.19 16.52
N LEU A 212 -39.70 -46.13 15.60
CA LEU A 212 -40.76 -47.13 15.74
C LEU A 212 -40.67 -47.84 17.10
N GLY A 213 -41.77 -47.82 17.87
CA GLY A 213 -41.82 -48.41 19.22
C GLY A 213 -41.40 -47.49 20.38
N THR A 214 -41.11 -46.21 20.13
CA THR A 214 -40.81 -45.24 21.19
C THR A 214 -42.05 -44.41 21.53
N CYS A 215 -42.44 -44.35 22.81
CA CYS A 215 -43.61 -43.61 23.30
C CYS A 215 -43.30 -42.89 24.62
N GLY A 216 -44.09 -41.88 24.99
CA GLY A 216 -43.86 -41.03 26.16
C GLY A 216 -42.83 -39.92 25.94
N ASN A 217 -42.26 -39.40 27.02
CA ASN A 217 -41.20 -38.38 26.98
C ASN A 217 -39.84 -39.04 26.77
N VAL A 218 -39.20 -38.77 25.64
CA VAL A 218 -37.90 -39.34 25.25
C VAL A 218 -36.83 -38.26 25.34
N ALA A 219 -35.63 -38.59 25.79
CA ALA A 219 -34.53 -37.62 25.87
C ALA A 219 -34.18 -37.07 24.48
N ASN A 220 -34.10 -35.74 24.37
CA ASN A 220 -33.75 -35.04 23.13
C ASN A 220 -32.24 -35.03 22.83
N GLY A 221 -31.42 -35.63 23.71
CA GLY A 221 -29.96 -35.68 23.62
C GLY A 221 -29.24 -34.41 24.11
N CYS A 222 -29.96 -33.39 24.54
CA CYS A 222 -29.45 -32.08 24.96
C CYS A 222 -30.00 -31.65 26.35
N GLY A 223 -30.36 -32.61 27.20
CA GLY A 223 -30.89 -32.36 28.55
C GLY A 223 -32.39 -32.04 28.61
N GLY A 224 -33.10 -32.01 27.48
CA GLY A 224 -34.55 -31.89 27.41
C GLY A 224 -35.24 -33.17 26.94
N THR A 225 -36.55 -33.11 26.75
CA THR A 225 -37.36 -34.23 26.24
C THR A 225 -38.15 -33.86 24.99
N VAL A 226 -38.52 -34.88 24.22
CA VAL A 226 -39.46 -34.81 23.10
C VAL A 226 -40.58 -35.81 23.38
N TYR A 227 -41.83 -35.38 23.20
CA TYR A 227 -42.99 -36.24 23.42
C TYR A 227 -43.31 -37.05 22.16
N CYS A 228 -43.23 -38.38 22.26
CA CYS A 228 -43.44 -39.34 21.17
C CYS A 228 -44.86 -39.95 21.16
N GLY A 229 -45.85 -39.24 21.73
CA GLY A 229 -47.21 -39.75 21.85
C GLY A 229 -47.40 -40.67 23.07
N SER A 230 -48.65 -41.07 23.33
CA SER A 230 -48.99 -41.93 24.46
C SER A 230 -48.69 -43.40 24.15
N CYS A 231 -48.15 -44.13 25.13
CA CYS A 231 -47.96 -45.58 25.01
C CYS A 231 -49.32 -46.28 25.02
N ARG A 232 -49.59 -47.12 24.01
CA ARG A 232 -50.82 -47.91 23.87
C ARG A 232 -50.48 -49.34 23.52
#